data_AF-A0A258S5K6-F1
#
_entry.id   AF-A0A258S5K6-F1
#
_cell.length_a   1.000
_cell.length_b   1.000
_cell.length_c   1.000
_cell.angle_alpha   90.00
_cell.angle_beta   90.00
_cell.angle_gamma   90.00
#
_symmetry.space_group_name_H-M   'P 1'
#
loop_
_entity.id
_entity.type
_entity.pdbx_description
1 polymer ?
#
loop_
_entity_poly.entity_id
_entity_poly.type
_entity_poly.pdbx_seq_one_letter_code
_entity_poly.pdbx_strand_id
1 'polypeptide(L)' 'DQADGPNGAINGIAGIYSEKLNVLGMMPHPENNIEAQIGRTDGRGLFESLAAALKAAA' A
#
# COMPACT_ATOMS: atom_id res chain seq x y z
N ASP A 1 1.32 23.97 -7.31
CA ASP A 1 1.55 23.34 -6.00
C ASP A 1 0.49 22.26 -5.91
N GLN A 2 0.90 20.99 -5.86
CA GLN A 2 -0.04 19.86 -5.75
C GLN A 2 -0.03 19.39 -4.29
N ALA A 3 -0.47 20.24 -3.36
CA ALA A 3 -0.59 19.89 -1.95
C ALA A 3 -1.39 18.58 -1.72
N ASP A 4 -2.36 18.29 -2.59
CA ASP A 4 -3.28 17.14 -2.48
C ASP A 4 -2.84 15.89 -3.28
N GLY A 5 -1.60 15.87 -3.79
CA GLY A 5 -1.07 14.72 -4.52
C GLY A 5 -1.55 14.59 -5.98
N PRO A 6 -1.27 13.45 -6.65
CA PRO A 6 -1.43 13.32 -8.11
C PRO A 6 -2.88 13.24 -8.60
N ASN A 7 -3.82 12.89 -7.73
CA ASN A 7 -5.23 12.71 -8.06
C ASN A 7 -6.15 13.74 -7.37
N GLY A 8 -5.60 14.69 -6.61
CA GLY A 8 -6.39 15.71 -5.91
C GLY A 8 -7.30 15.15 -4.81
N ALA A 9 -6.96 14.00 -4.22
CA ALA A 9 -7.70 13.46 -3.09
C ALA A 9 -7.60 14.41 -1.91
N ILE A 10 -8.72 14.69 -1.24
CA ILE A 10 -8.76 15.54 -0.04
C ILE A 10 -7.73 15.00 0.98
N ASN A 11 -6.87 15.88 1.48
CA ASN A 11 -5.76 15.56 2.39
C ASN A 11 -4.73 14.57 1.84
N GLY A 12 -4.66 14.38 0.52
CA GLY A 12 -3.76 13.42 -0.11
C GLY A 12 -4.02 11.95 0.27
N ILE A 13 -5.26 11.59 0.63
CA ILE A 13 -5.60 10.23 1.07
C ILE A 13 -5.43 9.24 -0.10
N ALA A 14 -4.44 8.36 0.01
CA ALA A 14 -4.13 7.33 -0.98
C ALA A 14 -4.65 5.93 -0.61
N GLY A 15 -5.12 5.74 0.63
CA GLY A 15 -5.71 4.47 1.09
C GLY A 15 -6.48 4.60 2.39
N ILE A 16 -7.38 3.64 2.62
CA ILE A 16 -8.29 3.58 3.78
C ILE A 16 -8.41 2.13 4.27
N TYR A 17 -8.69 1.97 5.56
CA TYR A 17 -8.99 0.66 6.14
C TYR A 17 -10.50 0.52 6.40
N SER A 18 -10.99 -0.71 6.37
CA SER A 18 -12.30 -1.05 6.97
C SER A 18 -12.28 -0.77 8.48
N GLU A 19 -13.46 -0.62 9.07
CA GLU A 19 -13.60 -0.39 10.52
C GLU A 19 -12.89 -1.45 11.38
N LYS A 20 -12.92 -2.72 10.94
CA LYS A 20 -12.24 -3.83 11.63
C LYS A 20 -10.75 -3.95 11.30
N LEU A 21 -10.20 -3.03 10.52
CA LEU A 21 -8.78 -2.98 10.11
C LEU A 21 -8.26 -4.25 9.42
N ASN A 22 -9.15 -5.03 8.80
CA ASN A 22 -8.81 -6.28 8.13
C ASN A 22 -8.92 -6.20 6.60
N VAL A 23 -9.36 -5.05 6.06
CA VAL A 23 -9.39 -4.77 4.63
C VAL A 23 -8.75 -3.40 4.39
N LEU A 24 -7.81 -3.35 3.45
CA LEU A 24 -7.13 -2.13 3.01
C LEU A 24 -7.52 -1.85 1.55
N GLY A 25 -8.13 -0.69 1.30
CA GLY A 25 -8.34 -0.17 -0.05
C GLY A 25 -7.31 0.93 -0.33
N MET A 26 -6.65 0.89 -1.49
CA MET A 26 -5.66 1.91 -1.87
C MET A 26 -5.66 2.18 -3.37
N MET A 27 -5.29 3.40 -3.74
CA MET A 27 -5.06 3.84 -5.11
C MET A 27 -3.69 3.47 -5.68
N PRO A 28 -2.55 3.59 -4.96
CA PRO A 28 -1.26 3.18 -5.51
C PRO A 28 -1.24 1.66 -5.77
N HIS A 29 -0.39 1.27 -6.72
CA HIS A 29 -0.15 -0.11 -7.14
C HIS A 29 1.18 -0.61 -6.54
N PRO A 30 1.25 -1.01 -5.25
CA PRO A 30 2.48 -1.50 -4.63
C PRO A 30 3.00 -2.77 -5.31
N GLU A 31 2.12 -3.58 -5.90
CA GLU A 31 2.45 -4.79 -6.65
C GLU A 31 3.37 -4.51 -7.85
N ASN A 32 3.31 -3.32 -8.44
CA ASN A 32 4.18 -2.94 -9.57
C ASN A 32 5.59 -2.57 -9.11
N ASN A 33 5.83 -2.42 -7.80
CA ASN A 33 7.10 -1.96 -7.23
C ASN A 33 7.65 -2.97 -6.21
N ILE A 34 7.68 -4.25 -6.57
CA ILE A 34 8.21 -5.32 -5.69
C ILE A 34 9.52 -5.95 -6.19
N GLU A 35 9.89 -5.73 -7.45
CA GLU A 35 11.05 -6.33 -8.09
C GLU A 35 11.94 -5.26 -8.74
N ALA A 36 13.24 -5.32 -8.43
CA ALA A 36 14.22 -4.38 -8.99
C ALA A 36 14.30 -4.45 -10.52
N GLN A 37 13.92 -5.58 -11.12
CA GLN A 37 13.89 -5.76 -12.58
C GLN A 37 12.74 -4.99 -13.25
N ILE A 38 11.65 -4.73 -12.51
CA ILE A 38 10.45 -4.01 -13.01
C ILE A 38 10.50 -2.52 -12.62
N GLY A 39 11.35 -2.16 -11.64
CA GLY A 39 11.60 -0.77 -11.27
C GLY A 39 12.02 -0.66 -9.81
N ARG A 40 11.15 -0.08 -8.98
CA ARG A 40 11.40 0.14 -7.55
C ARG A 40 10.99 -1.09 -6.74
N THR A 41 11.41 -1.14 -5.49
CA THR A 41 11.09 -2.23 -4.55
C THR A 41 10.28 -1.76 -3.33
N ASP A 42 9.83 -0.51 -3.31
CA ASP A 42 9.19 0.10 -2.14
C ASP A 42 7.84 -0.53 -1.78
N GLY A 43 7.17 -1.20 -2.73
CA GLY A 43 5.92 -1.91 -2.49
C GLY A 43 6.10 -3.27 -1.81
N ARG A 44 7.31 -3.83 -1.82
CA ARG A 44 7.60 -5.17 -1.29
C ARG A 44 7.26 -5.30 0.20
N GLY A 45 7.56 -4.27 0.99
CA GLY A 45 7.35 -4.28 2.44
C GLY A 45 5.90 -4.52 2.85
N LEU A 46 4.93 -4.08 2.03
CA LEU A 46 3.51 -4.34 2.29
C LEU A 46 3.22 -5.85 2.29
N PHE A 47 3.67 -6.57 1.27
CA PHE A 47 3.42 -8.02 1.13
C PHE A 47 4.23 -8.85 2.12
N GLU A 48 5.47 -8.45 2.41
CA GLU A 48 6.29 -9.11 3.44
C GLU A 48 5.65 -8.99 4.82
N SER A 49 5.12 -7.81 5.17
CA SER A 49 4.43 -7.61 6.44
C SER A 49 3.16 -8.46 6.55
N LEU A 50 2.39 -8.61 5.47
CA LEU A 50 1.21 -9.47 5.43
C LEU A 50 1.58 -10.94 5.62
N ALA A 51 2.60 -11.44 4.91
CA ALA A 51 3.06 -12.81 5.05
C ALA A 51 3.56 -13.10 6.48
N ALA A 52 4.27 -12.16 7.11
CA ALA A 52 4.70 -12.27 8.49
C ALA A 52 3.52 -12.31 9.47
N ALA A 53 2.52 -11.44 9.29
CA ALA A 53 1.32 -11.40 10.12
C ALA A 53 0.52 -12.71 10.03
N LEU A 54 0.36 -13.27 8.83
CA LEU A 54 -0.34 -14.55 8.62
C LEU A 54 0.41 -15.71 9.28
N LYS A 55 1.75 -15.72 9.23
CA LYS A 55 2.55 -16.73 9.95
C LYS A 55 2.42 -16.62 11.46
N ALA A 56 2.34 -15.40 12.00
CA ALA A 56 2.19 -15.19 13.45
C ALA A 56 0.79 -15.55 13.97
N ALA A 57 -0.22 -15.53 13.10
CA ALA A 57 -1.60 -15.90 13.43
C ALA A 57 -1.88 -17.42 13.35
N ALA A 58 -0.96 -18.19 12.76
CA ALA A 58 -1.02 -19.65 12.66
C ALA A 58 -0.36 -20.33 13.87
#